data_AF-A0AAV4LAT2-F1
#
_entry.id   AF-A0AAV4LAT2-F1
#
_cell.length_a   1.000
_cell.length_b   1.000
_cell.length_c   1.000
_cell.angle_alpha   90.00
_cell.angle_beta   90.00
_cell.angle_gamma   90.00
#
_symmetry.space_group_name_H-M   'P 1'
#
loop_
_entity.id
_entity.type
_entity.pdbx_description
1 polymer ?
#
loop_
_entity_poly.entity_id
_entity_poly.type
_entity_poly.pdbx_seq_one_letter_code
_entity_poly.pdbx_strand_id
1 'polypeptide(L)'
;MRHLRPVDGITIQQDYLIHDAKKAVIALDEANYRAPSRKKIRVVGEGGYAVLKLGAYTMYQSGYISEHDLKIADKLAFVLAGGRVPAGTWVTEEYLLDLEREAFLSLVGEPKSQERMRYMLTKGKPLRN
;
A
#
# COMPACT_ATOMS: atom_id res chain seq x y z
N MET A 1 -13.97 -3.83 -5.63
CA MET A 1 -14.21 -2.61 -4.84
C MET A 1 -15.38 -2.84 -3.89
N ARG A 2 -15.10 -3.26 -2.65
CA ARG A 2 -16.08 -3.24 -1.55
C ARG A 2 -15.31 -2.82 -0.30
N HIS A 3 -15.06 -1.51 -0.21
CA HIS A 3 -14.35 -0.91 0.93
C HIS A 3 -15.27 -0.64 2.12
N LEU A 4 -16.59 -0.66 1.90
CA LEU A 4 -17.61 -0.52 2.95
C LEU A 4 -17.92 -1.87 3.59
N ARG A 5 -17.73 -1.94 4.91
CA ARG A 5 -18.20 -3.01 5.79
C ARG A 5 -19.70 -2.86 6.02
N PRO A 6 -20.41 -3.94 6.40
CA PRO A 6 -21.84 -3.88 6.73
C PRO A 6 -22.21 -2.88 7.84
N VAL A 7 -21.22 -2.47 8.64
CA VAL A 7 -21.38 -1.55 9.77
C VAL A 7 -21.03 -0.10 9.43
N ASP A 8 -20.53 0.18 8.22
CA ASP A 8 -20.15 1.54 7.84
C ASP A 8 -21.40 2.34 7.46
N GLY A 9 -21.54 3.54 8.03
CA GLY A 9 -22.65 4.45 7.77
C GLY A 9 -22.52 5.14 6.40
N ILE A 10 -23.66 5.53 5.82
CA ILE A 10 -23.72 6.25 4.54
C ILE A 10 -24.51 7.54 4.75
N THR A 11 -23.88 8.68 4.49
CA THR A 11 -24.55 9.98 4.43
C THR A 11 -24.75 10.37 2.97
N ILE A 12 -26.00 10.62 2.57
CA ILE A 12 -26.34 10.97 1.18
C ILE A 12 -26.04 12.44 0.88
N GLN A 13 -26.37 13.34 1.81
CA GLN A 13 -26.17 14.78 1.63
C GLN A 13 -24.81 15.21 2.18
N GLN A 14 -23.92 15.71 1.33
CA GLN A 14 -22.55 16.08 1.71
C GLN A 14 -22.49 17.09 2.88
N ASP A 15 -23.44 18.04 2.95
CA ASP A 15 -23.50 19.04 4.03
C ASP A 15 -23.70 18.42 5.42
N TYR A 16 -24.30 17.23 5.51
CA TYR A 16 -24.55 16.52 6.77
C TYR A 16 -23.41 15.59 7.18
N LEU A 17 -22.41 15.37 6.32
CA LEU A 17 -21.35 14.38 6.55
C LEU A 17 -20.63 14.58 7.89
N ILE A 18 -20.27 15.83 8.21
CA ILE A 18 -19.58 16.16 9.47
C ILE A 18 -20.50 15.97 10.68
N HIS A 19 -21.76 16.34 10.54
CA HIS A 19 -22.76 16.17 11.59
C HIS A 19 -22.98 14.69 11.92
N ASP A 20 -23.14 13.85 10.89
CA ASP A 20 -23.35 12.41 11.05
C ASP A 20 -22.09 11.71 11.57
N ALA A 21 -20.90 12.13 11.11
CA ALA A 21 -19.63 11.64 11.64
C ALA A 21 -19.49 11.97 13.14
N LYS A 22 -19.85 13.18 13.57
CA LYS A 22 -19.83 13.56 14.98
C LYS A 22 -20.79 12.70 15.81
N LYS A 23 -22.01 12.48 15.31
CA LYS A 23 -22.99 11.59 15.98
C LYS A 23 -22.46 10.16 16.10
N ALA A 24 -21.80 9.64 15.06
CA ALA A 24 -21.21 8.31 15.11
C ALA A 24 -20.11 8.20 16.17
N VAL A 25 -19.24 9.21 16.31
CA VAL A 25 -18.19 9.21 17.35
C VAL A 25 -18.79 9.28 18.75
N ILE A 26 -19.82 10.11 18.97
CA ILE A 26 -20.53 10.18 20.25
C ILE A 26 -21.16 8.83 20.59
N ALA A 27 -21.83 8.19 19.63
CA ALA A 27 -22.44 6.88 19.84
C ALA A 27 -21.40 5.79 20.18
N LEU A 28 -20.18 5.86 19.62
CA LEU A 28 -19.09 4.96 19.99
C LEU A 28 -18.61 5.20 21.43
N ASP A 29 -18.51 6.46 21.86
CA ASP A 29 -18.14 6.82 23.23
C ASP A 29 -19.20 6.36 24.24
N GLU A 30 -20.48 6.62 23.95
CA GLU A 30 -21.62 6.15 24.75
C GLU A 30 -21.65 4.61 24.84
N ALA A 31 -21.25 3.92 23.78
CA ALA A 31 -21.09 2.46 23.75
C ALA A 31 -19.81 1.96 24.44
N ASN A 32 -19.03 2.83 25.08
CA ASN A 32 -17.74 2.53 25.72
C ASN A 32 -16.75 1.83 24.77
N TYR A 33 -16.71 2.28 23.52
CA TYR A 33 -15.83 1.70 22.51
C TYR A 33 -14.37 1.74 22.95
N ARG A 34 -13.67 0.62 22.77
CA ARG A 34 -12.22 0.52 22.94
C ARG A 34 -11.59 0.07 21.64
N ALA A 35 -10.54 0.77 21.22
CA ALA A 35 -9.79 0.39 20.04
C ALA A 35 -9.23 -1.04 20.20
N PRO A 36 -9.34 -1.90 19.17
CA PRO A 36 -8.80 -3.25 19.21
C PRO A 36 -7.27 -3.20 19.34
N SER A 37 -6.69 -4.18 20.01
CA SER A 37 -5.24 -4.30 20.12
C SER A 37 -4.62 -4.53 18.75
N ARG A 38 -3.52 -3.80 18.46
CA ARG A 38 -2.75 -3.99 17.23
C ARG A 38 -2.18 -5.41 17.21
N LYS A 39 -2.53 -6.21 16.21
CA LYS A 39 -2.03 -7.57 16.04
C LYS A 39 -0.71 -7.54 15.27
N LYS A 40 0.24 -8.38 15.68
CA LYS A 40 1.45 -8.61 14.89
C LYS A 40 1.11 -9.37 13.61
N ILE A 41 1.90 -9.13 12.57
CA ILE A 41 1.74 -9.72 11.25
C ILE A 41 2.93 -10.66 11.02
N ARG A 42 2.65 -11.89 10.58
CA ARG A 42 3.69 -12.85 10.22
C ARG A 42 4.11 -12.62 8.78
N VAL A 43 5.39 -12.35 8.55
CA VAL A 43 5.92 -12.03 7.21
C VAL A 43 6.69 -13.19 6.59
N VAL A 44 6.76 -13.20 5.26
CA VAL A 44 7.49 -14.21 4.49
C VAL A 44 9.01 -14.00 4.52
N GLY A 45 9.47 -12.78 4.77
CA GLY A 45 10.88 -12.44 4.95
C GLY A 45 11.72 -12.57 3.68
N GLU A 46 13.03 -12.69 3.87
CA GLU A 46 14.04 -12.64 2.79
C GLU A 46 13.82 -13.72 1.71
N GLY A 47 13.33 -14.90 2.08
CA GLY A 47 12.99 -15.95 1.12
C GLY A 47 11.87 -15.52 0.16
N GLY A 48 10.81 -14.89 0.68
CA GLY A 48 9.73 -14.34 -0.14
C GLY A 48 10.19 -13.19 -1.03
N TYR A 49 11.06 -12.32 -0.50
CA TYR A 49 11.67 -11.24 -1.28
C TYR A 49 12.45 -11.78 -2.49
N ALA A 50 13.30 -12.79 -2.28
CA ALA A 50 14.11 -13.39 -3.34
C ALA A 50 13.25 -13.99 -4.46
N VAL A 51 12.16 -14.68 -4.12
CA VAL A 51 11.22 -15.26 -5.10
C VAL A 51 10.54 -14.17 -5.93
N LEU A 52 10.04 -13.11 -5.29
CA LEU A 52 9.39 -11.99 -5.98
C LEU A 52 10.38 -11.24 -6.88
N LYS A 53 11.60 -10.99 -6.39
CA LYS A 53 12.68 -10.36 -7.15
C LYS A 53 13.07 -11.18 -8.38
N LEU A 54 13.17 -12.50 -8.24
CA LEU A 54 13.42 -13.39 -9.37
C LEU A 54 12.30 -13.31 -10.42
N GLY A 55 11.04 -13.33 -9.99
CA GLY A 55 9.89 -13.16 -10.88
C GLY A 55 9.94 -11.85 -11.67
N ALA A 56 10.21 -10.73 -10.99
CA ALA A 56 10.37 -9.42 -11.63
C ALA A 56 11.53 -9.42 -12.64
N TYR A 57 12.67 -10.02 -12.28
CA TYR A 57 13.81 -10.14 -13.17
C TYR A 57 13.50 -10.98 -14.42
N THR A 58 12.77 -12.10 -14.27
CA THR A 58 12.33 -12.90 -15.40
C THR A 58 11.42 -12.10 -16.33
N MET A 59 10.48 -11.31 -15.80
CA MET A 59 9.61 -10.44 -16.60
C MET A 59 10.41 -9.38 -17.36
N TYR A 60 11.47 -8.86 -16.76
CA TYR A 60 12.37 -7.90 -17.41
C TYR A 60 13.14 -8.56 -18.56
N GLN A 61 13.75 -9.72 -18.30
CA GLN A 61 14.52 -10.46 -19.31
C GLN A 61 13.67 -10.92 -20.51
N SER A 62 12.38 -11.18 -20.28
CA SER A 62 11.43 -11.53 -21.34
C SER A 62 10.79 -10.31 -22.03
N GLY A 63 11.22 -9.09 -21.68
CA GLY A 63 10.76 -7.85 -22.31
C GLY A 63 9.34 -7.43 -21.91
N TYR A 64 8.72 -8.09 -20.94
CA TYR A 64 7.37 -7.74 -20.49
C TYR A 64 7.34 -6.45 -19.68
N ILE A 65 8.44 -6.06 -19.03
CA ILE A 65 8.53 -4.86 -18.19
C ILE A 65 9.78 -4.06 -18.54
N SER A 66 9.71 -2.73 -18.35
CA SER A 66 10.86 -1.83 -18.52
C SER A 66 11.83 -1.93 -17.34
N GLU A 67 13.00 -1.30 -17.47
CA GLU A 67 13.97 -1.18 -16.38
C GLU A 67 13.37 -0.44 -15.16
N HIS A 68 12.56 0.61 -15.40
CA HIS A 68 11.91 1.33 -14.31
C HIS A 68 10.83 0.50 -13.63
N ASP A 69 10.09 -0.31 -14.39
CA ASP A 69 9.15 -1.28 -13.83
C ASP A 69 9.87 -2.30 -12.94
N LEU A 70 11.06 -2.78 -13.33
CA LEU A 70 11.87 -3.68 -12.52
C LEU A 70 12.27 -3.02 -11.20
N LYS A 71 12.69 -1.75 -11.22
CA LYS A 71 13.02 -0.98 -10.01
C LYS A 71 11.82 -0.83 -9.08
N ILE A 72 10.64 -0.53 -9.62
CA ILE A 72 9.39 -0.46 -8.86
C ILE A 72 9.04 -1.84 -8.26
N ALA A 73 9.14 -2.91 -9.06
CA ALA A 73 8.84 -4.26 -8.62
C ALA A 73 9.77 -4.75 -7.51
N ASP A 74 11.06 -4.38 -7.54
CA ASP A 74 12.02 -4.71 -6.48
C ASP A 74 11.64 -4.05 -5.14
N LYS A 75 11.28 -2.76 -5.16
CA LYS A 75 10.79 -2.04 -3.97
C LYS A 75 9.47 -2.63 -3.45
N LEU A 76 8.55 -2.96 -4.35
CA LEU A 76 7.28 -3.62 -3.98
C LEU A 76 7.53 -5.00 -3.35
N ALA A 77 8.42 -5.80 -3.94
CA ALA A 77 8.80 -7.11 -3.43
C ALA A 77 9.37 -7.01 -2.01
N PHE A 78 10.21 -6.00 -1.75
CA PHE A 78 10.79 -5.76 -0.42
C PHE A 78 9.71 -5.43 0.63
N VAL A 79 8.75 -4.56 0.31
CA VAL A 79 7.64 -4.20 1.22
C VAL A 79 6.74 -5.42 1.48
N LEU A 80 6.31 -6.12 0.43
CA LEU A 80 5.44 -7.30 0.55
C LEU A 80 6.10 -8.44 1.33
N ALA A 81 7.42 -8.56 1.23
CA ALA A 81 8.16 -9.56 2.00
C ALA A 81 8.29 -9.21 3.48
N GLY A 82 7.97 -7.98 3.88
CA GLY A 82 8.24 -7.46 5.22
C GLY A 82 9.72 -7.15 5.45
N GLY A 83 10.43 -6.74 4.39
CA GLY A 83 11.85 -6.40 4.44
C GLY A 83 12.78 -7.62 4.47
N ARG A 84 14.03 -7.40 4.91
CA ARG A 84 15.07 -8.43 5.03
C ARG A 84 15.11 -9.01 6.43
N VAL A 85 14.04 -9.70 6.80
CA VAL A 85 13.93 -10.44 8.07
C VAL A 85 13.84 -11.94 7.80
N PRO A 86 14.17 -12.81 8.78
CA PRO A 86 13.95 -14.25 8.65
C PRO A 86 12.48 -14.58 8.35
N ALA A 87 12.26 -15.63 7.58
CA ALA A 87 10.93 -16.08 7.23
C ALA A 87 10.12 -16.46 8.49
N GLY A 88 8.85 -16.01 8.55
CA GLY A 88 7.96 -16.28 9.67
C GLY A 88 8.15 -15.34 10.87
N THR A 89 8.95 -14.29 10.74
CA THR A 89 9.09 -13.24 11.76
C THR A 89 7.74 -12.53 11.99
N TRP A 90 7.44 -12.21 13.24
CA TRP A 90 6.27 -11.42 13.62
C TRP A 90 6.64 -9.95 13.76
N VAL A 91 6.15 -9.11 12.86
CA VAL A 91 6.40 -7.66 12.84
C VAL A 91 5.15 -6.88 13.25
N THR A 92 5.33 -5.61 13.60
CA THR A 92 4.21 -4.69 13.87
C THR A 92 3.65 -4.14 12.56
N GLU A 93 2.39 -3.68 12.59
CA GLU A 93 1.81 -2.92 11.48
C GLU A 93 2.62 -1.66 11.17
N GLU A 94 3.04 -0.93 12.21
CA GLU A 94 3.87 0.28 12.07
C GLU A 94 5.15 0.01 11.27
N TYR A 95 5.81 -1.13 11.53
CA TYR A 95 7.00 -1.52 10.79
C TYR A 95 6.73 -1.65 9.29
N LEU A 96 5.62 -2.26 8.89
CA LEU A 96 5.25 -2.40 7.48
C LEU A 96 4.89 -1.04 6.84
N LEU A 97 4.17 -0.19 7.58
CA LEU A 97 3.85 1.18 7.14
C LEU A 97 5.11 2.01 6.94
N ASP A 98 6.13 1.84 7.78
CA ASP A 98 7.43 2.50 7.62
C ASP A 98 8.14 2.04 6.35
N LEU A 99 8.15 0.73 6.07
CA LEU A 99 8.72 0.19 4.83
C LEU A 99 7.98 0.71 3.58
N GLU A 100 6.64 0.72 3.62
CA GLU A 100 5.81 1.24 2.55
C GLU A 100 6.07 2.73 2.31
N ARG A 101 6.14 3.52 3.39
CA ARG A 101 6.42 4.95 3.33
C ARG A 101 7.79 5.23 2.71
N GLU A 102 8.83 4.52 3.14
CA GLU A 102 10.18 4.67 2.56
C GLU A 102 10.19 4.32 1.07
N ALA A 103 9.61 3.18 0.70
CA ALA A 103 9.55 2.73 -0.69
C ALA A 103 8.77 3.72 -1.57
N PHE A 104 7.61 4.20 -1.10
CA PHE A 104 6.79 5.17 -1.80
C PHE A 104 7.52 6.50 -2.00
N LEU A 105 8.10 7.06 -0.93
CA LEU A 105 8.82 8.33 -1.01
C LEU A 105 10.07 8.23 -1.91
N SER A 106 10.77 7.09 -1.87
CA SER A 106 11.88 6.83 -2.79
C SER A 106 11.42 6.81 -4.24
N LEU A 107 10.31 6.11 -4.56
CA LEU A 107 9.82 5.96 -5.93
C LEU A 107 9.17 7.23 -6.49
N VAL A 108 8.47 8.01 -5.67
CA VAL A 108 7.82 9.25 -6.14
C VAL A 108 8.85 10.35 -6.48
N GLY A 109 10.03 10.29 -5.86
CA GLY A 109 11.17 11.15 -6.18
C GLY A 109 11.85 10.84 -7.51
N GLU A 110 11.57 9.69 -8.14
CA GLU A 110 12.21 9.29 -9.39
C GLU A 110 11.67 10.09 -10.59
N PRO A 111 12.55 10.63 -11.46
CA PRO A 111 12.11 11.38 -12.65
C PRO A 111 11.14 10.61 -13.54
N LYS A 112 11.41 9.33 -13.80
CA LYS A 112 10.53 8.46 -14.61
C LYS A 112 9.15 8.27 -13.97
N SER A 113 9.06 8.20 -12.63
CA SER A 113 7.76 8.14 -11.94
C SER A 113 6.97 9.45 -12.12
N GLN A 114 7.65 10.59 -12.03
CA GLN A 114 7.02 11.90 -12.24
C GLN A 114 6.57 12.10 -13.69
N GLU A 115 7.36 11.65 -14.66
CA GLU A 115 6.98 11.62 -16.08
C GLU A 115 5.73 10.77 -16.31
N ARG A 116 5.69 9.56 -15.74
CA ARG A 116 4.53 8.67 -15.84
C ARG A 116 3.27 9.29 -15.24
N MET A 117 3.38 9.90 -14.05
CA MET A 117 2.26 10.62 -13.43
C MET A 117 1.78 11.76 -14.30
N ARG A 118 2.68 12.62 -14.79
CA ARG A 118 2.34 13.76 -15.65
C ARG A 118 1.70 13.30 -16.96
N TYR A 119 2.24 12.27 -17.58
CA TYR A 119 1.71 11.73 -18.82
C TYR A 119 0.32 11.12 -18.62
N MET A 120 0.12 10.34 -17.55
CA MET A 120 -1.18 9.79 -17.20
C MET A 120 -2.23 10.89 -17.00
N LEU A 121 -1.90 11.91 -16.21
CA LEU A 121 -2.81 13.04 -15.92
C LEU A 121 -3.15 13.87 -17.16
N THR A 122 -2.22 13.98 -18.12
CA THR A 122 -2.43 14.80 -19.33
C THR A 122 -3.01 14.05 -20.52
N LYS A 123 -2.73 12.74 -20.64
CA LYS A 123 -3.11 11.91 -21.80
C LYS A 123 -4.15 10.84 -21.48
N GLY A 124 -4.45 10.60 -20.21
CA GLY A 124 -5.41 9.57 -19.76
C GLY A 124 -4.98 8.13 -20.06
N LYS A 125 -3.70 7.90 -20.39
CA LYS A 125 -3.15 6.57 -20.71
C LYS A 125 -1.74 6.42 -20.12
N PRO A 126 -1.30 5.18 -19.80
CA PRO A 126 -0.01 4.96 -19.18
C PRO A 126 1.16 5.30 -20.11
N LEU A 127 2.22 5.86 -19.54
CA LEU A 127 3.55 5.95 -20.15
C LEU A 127 4.40 4.78 -19.69
N ARG A 128 5.16 4.17 -20.60
CA ARG A 128 6.05 3.06 -20.29
C ARG A 128 7.47 3.36 -20.76
N ASN A 129 8.31 3.77 -19.82
CA ASN A 129 9.70 4.25 -19.96
C ASN A 129 10.60 3.67 -18.86
#